data_AF-A0A7V2RIU2-F1
#
_entry.id   AF-A0A7V2RIU2-F1
#
_cell.length_a   1.000
_cell.length_b   1.000
_cell.length_c   1.000
_cell.angle_alpha   90.00
_cell.angle_beta   90.00
_cell.angle_gamma   90.00
#
_symmetry.space_group_name_H-M   'P 1'
#
loop_
_entity.id
_entity.type
_entity.pdbx_description
1 polymer ?
#
loop_
_entity_poly.entity_id
_entity_poly.type
_entity_poly.pdbx_seq_one_letter_code
_entity_poly.pdbx_strand_id
1 'polypeptide(L)'
;MYKSISIFFLLGLCSTLFSQSPHGAGFKLDCASCHSPEGWEIAAQSWDSGELVVPENKNTATAESPAFSHAKTDFPLTGQHASTDCRSCHETLIFAEAKSECISCHNDMHQMTVGGDCARCHSSENWLVDEITELHRDNGFPLLGNHAAAACTDCHFSETRLRFDRIGNDCTNCHLEDFMATSSPDHQAAGYSTECTDCHDLAGPSWLFTPGAANHTFFPLTKGHEISDCNACHTNGTFSGTPTDCFACHETDFRASTAPDHEAGGFPTDCTVCHTTDPGWSPAGFAQHDDFFPLTEGHQINDCSACHAGGVFENTPTDCFACHETDFQNTNDPDHEAAGFPTDCNLCHTTEPGWDAGDFKQHDDLYFPIFSGKHKNEWNECNECHTMPGDFMSFSCIDCHEHDDANDLADEHDDVSGYSYSSQACYTCHPKGEE
;
A
#
# COMPACT_ATOMS: atom_id res chain seq x y z
N MET A 1 117.79 -50.28 -23.68
CA MET A 1 117.79 -49.06 -22.83
C MET A 1 116.58 -48.21 -23.23
N TYR A 2 115.87 -47.62 -22.24
CA TYR A 2 114.64 -46.78 -22.32
C TYR A 2 113.35 -47.53 -22.71
N LYS A 3 112.38 -47.80 -21.81
CA LYS A 3 111.35 -46.93 -21.16
C LYS A 3 110.53 -46.10 -22.15
N SER A 4 109.32 -46.58 -22.47
CA SER A 4 108.16 -45.75 -22.76
C SER A 4 106.97 -46.29 -21.97
N ILE A 5 106.58 -45.53 -20.95
CA ILE A 5 105.32 -45.70 -20.23
C ILE A 5 104.26 -44.97 -21.06
N SER A 6 103.34 -45.70 -21.68
CA SER A 6 102.13 -45.14 -22.27
C SER A 6 101.03 -45.19 -21.22
N ILE A 7 100.72 -44.04 -20.61
CA ILE A 7 99.52 -43.85 -19.79
C ILE A 7 98.35 -43.72 -20.77
N PHE A 8 97.54 -44.77 -20.89
CA PHE A 8 96.23 -44.67 -21.52
C PHE A 8 95.27 -44.04 -20.50
N PHE A 9 94.85 -42.81 -20.77
CA PHE A 9 93.77 -42.15 -20.04
C PHE A 9 92.45 -42.87 -20.37
N LEU A 10 91.94 -43.65 -19.42
CA LEU A 10 90.58 -44.19 -19.47
C LEU A 10 89.61 -43.03 -19.21
N LEU A 11 89.08 -42.44 -20.28
CA LEU A 11 87.89 -41.57 -20.20
C LEU A 11 86.69 -42.47 -19.85
N GLY A 12 86.40 -42.56 -18.55
CA GLY A 12 85.18 -43.19 -18.06
C GLY A 12 83.96 -42.42 -18.57
N LEU A 13 83.10 -43.11 -19.32
CA LEU A 13 81.73 -42.68 -19.60
C LEU A 13 81.03 -42.45 -18.26
N CYS A 14 80.85 -41.19 -17.87
CA CYS A 14 79.97 -40.81 -16.78
C CYS A 14 78.54 -40.79 -17.35
N SER A 15 77.87 -41.94 -17.29
CA SER A 15 76.45 -42.04 -17.61
C SER A 15 75.67 -41.24 -16.56
N THR A 16 75.24 -40.03 -16.89
CA THR A 16 74.34 -39.24 -16.06
C THR A 16 72.98 -39.92 -16.01
N LEU A 17 72.75 -40.75 -15.00
CA LEU A 17 71.41 -41.17 -14.59
C LEU A 17 70.70 -39.92 -14.05
N PHE A 18 69.88 -39.28 -14.86
CA PHE A 18 68.96 -38.26 -14.36
C PHE A 18 67.96 -38.97 -13.45
N SER A 19 68.06 -38.72 -12.14
CA SER A 19 67.06 -39.14 -11.17
C SER A 19 65.73 -38.49 -11.55
N GLN A 20 64.72 -39.30 -11.89
CA GLN A 20 63.36 -38.82 -12.11
C GLN A 20 62.76 -38.46 -10.75
N SER A 21 62.13 -37.28 -10.67
CA SER A 21 61.42 -36.84 -9.47
C SER A 21 60.33 -37.87 -9.11
N PRO A 22 60.27 -38.36 -7.85
CA PRO A 22 59.20 -39.24 -7.40
C PRO A 22 57.83 -38.55 -7.40
N HIS A 23 57.79 -37.23 -7.58
CA HIS A 23 56.59 -36.41 -7.64
C HIS A 23 55.98 -36.31 -9.05
N GLY A 24 56.51 -37.09 -9.99
CA GLY A 24 56.05 -37.12 -11.39
C GLY A 24 56.67 -36.04 -12.27
N ALA A 25 56.54 -36.21 -13.59
CA ALA A 25 57.12 -35.30 -14.59
C ALA A 25 56.47 -33.91 -14.62
N GLY A 26 55.29 -33.76 -14.00
CA GLY A 26 54.53 -32.51 -13.94
C GLY A 26 54.91 -31.58 -12.78
N PHE A 27 55.75 -32.02 -11.84
CA PHE A 27 56.12 -31.24 -10.67
C PHE A 27 57.14 -30.15 -11.05
N LYS A 28 56.75 -28.87 -10.93
CA LYS A 28 57.54 -27.71 -11.38
C LYS A 28 58.13 -26.87 -10.24
N LEU A 29 57.90 -27.24 -8.99
CA LEU A 29 58.46 -26.56 -7.82
C LEU A 29 59.92 -27.00 -7.61
N ASP A 30 60.76 -26.08 -7.16
CA ASP A 30 62.16 -26.40 -6.83
C ASP A 30 62.22 -27.35 -5.63
N CYS A 31 63.08 -28.37 -5.70
CA CYS A 31 63.22 -29.39 -4.66
C CYS A 31 63.57 -28.78 -3.29
N ALA A 32 64.36 -27.70 -3.30
CA ALA A 32 64.75 -26.97 -2.09
C ALA A 32 63.58 -26.21 -1.41
N SER A 33 62.42 -26.10 -2.08
CA SER A 33 61.21 -25.53 -1.48
C SER A 33 60.65 -26.41 -0.36
N CYS A 34 60.91 -27.71 -0.42
CA CYS A 34 60.35 -28.69 0.51
C CYS A 34 61.41 -29.56 1.20
N HIS A 35 62.56 -29.80 0.55
CA HIS A 35 63.63 -30.64 1.10
C HIS A 35 64.86 -29.82 1.47
N SER A 36 65.67 -30.39 2.36
CA SER A 36 66.92 -29.80 2.82
C SER A 36 68.11 -30.68 2.43
N PRO A 37 69.33 -30.14 2.28
CA PRO A 37 70.54 -30.93 2.11
C PRO A 37 70.78 -31.95 3.24
N GLU A 38 70.22 -31.71 4.43
CA GLU A 38 70.32 -32.57 5.61
C GLU A 38 69.43 -33.83 5.53
N GLY A 39 68.43 -33.86 4.64
CA GLY A 39 67.56 -35.01 4.46
C GLY A 39 66.31 -34.75 3.61
N TRP A 40 65.73 -35.84 3.10
CA TRP A 40 64.51 -35.84 2.28
C TRP A 40 63.22 -35.89 3.12
N GLU A 41 63.32 -36.11 4.42
CA GLU A 41 62.18 -36.10 5.34
C GLU A 41 61.83 -34.66 5.73
N ILE A 42 60.56 -34.27 5.55
CA ILE A 42 60.04 -32.99 6.03
C ILE A 42 59.43 -33.27 7.42
N ALA A 43 59.96 -32.63 8.47
CA ALA A 43 59.54 -32.92 9.85
C ALA A 43 58.05 -32.64 10.06
N ALA A 44 57.28 -33.59 10.61
CA ALA A 44 55.83 -33.54 10.77
C ALA A 44 55.30 -32.27 11.48
N GLN A 45 56.09 -31.66 12.37
CA GLN A 45 55.74 -30.40 13.06
C GLN A 45 55.66 -29.17 12.13
N SER A 46 56.20 -29.29 10.91
CA SER A 46 56.17 -28.27 9.85
C SER A 46 54.83 -28.23 9.10
N TRP A 47 53.86 -29.07 9.45
CA TRP A 47 52.68 -29.34 8.63
C TRP A 47 51.36 -29.02 9.36
N ASP A 48 51.42 -28.68 10.66
CA ASP A 48 50.29 -28.76 11.61
C ASP A 48 49.50 -27.45 11.80
N SER A 49 49.72 -26.40 11.00
CA SER A 49 48.97 -25.14 11.23
C SER A 49 48.69 -24.26 10.02
N GLY A 50 48.91 -24.76 8.79
CA GLY A 50 48.74 -23.92 7.59
C GLY A 50 49.77 -22.77 7.48
N GLU A 51 50.64 -22.61 8.47
CA GLU A 51 51.83 -21.77 8.45
C GLU A 51 52.96 -22.49 9.21
N LEU A 52 54.15 -22.53 8.64
CA LEU A 52 55.23 -23.39 9.11
C LEU A 52 55.98 -22.68 10.24
N VAL A 53 55.79 -23.12 11.50
CA VAL A 53 56.63 -22.65 12.62
C VAL A 53 58.02 -23.26 12.45
N VAL A 54 59.00 -22.45 12.06
CA VAL A 54 60.40 -22.85 11.96
C VAL A 54 60.89 -23.27 13.36
N PRO A 55 61.51 -24.45 13.53
CA PRO A 55 62.11 -24.83 14.81
C PRO A 55 63.18 -23.81 15.19
N GLU A 56 63.11 -23.29 16.41
CA GLU A 56 63.83 -22.11 16.90
C GLU A 56 65.36 -22.25 17.01
N ASN A 57 65.99 -23.26 16.39
CA ASN A 57 67.43 -23.48 16.57
C ASN A 57 68.19 -24.17 15.43
N LYS A 58 68.00 -23.74 14.17
CA LYS A 58 69.00 -23.97 13.12
C LYS A 58 69.21 -22.71 12.27
N ASN A 59 70.40 -22.12 12.42
CA ASN A 59 70.91 -20.98 11.67
C ASN A 59 71.02 -21.27 10.16
N THR A 60 69.93 -21.11 9.43
CA THR A 60 69.86 -20.65 8.03
C THR A 60 68.40 -20.34 7.69
N ALA A 61 67.86 -19.28 8.29
CA ALA A 61 66.55 -18.74 7.92
C ALA A 61 66.77 -17.49 7.07
N THR A 62 66.94 -17.66 5.76
CA THR A 62 66.43 -16.65 4.83
C THR A 62 64.93 -16.89 4.76
N ALA A 63 64.16 -15.93 5.28
CA ALA A 63 62.76 -15.76 4.89
C ALA A 63 62.68 -15.85 3.35
N GLU A 64 61.61 -16.48 2.83
CA GLU A 64 61.34 -16.79 1.41
C GLU A 64 61.63 -18.22 0.92
N SER A 65 61.34 -19.25 1.73
CA SER A 65 60.87 -20.52 1.12
C SER A 65 59.35 -20.46 1.06
N PRO A 66 58.70 -20.43 -0.12
CA PRO A 66 57.26 -20.49 -0.21
C PRO A 66 56.84 -21.91 0.18
N ALA A 67 56.54 -22.11 1.46
CA ALA A 67 55.86 -23.30 1.92
C ALA A 67 54.62 -23.52 1.03
N PHE A 68 54.52 -24.71 0.44
CA PHE A 68 53.34 -25.08 -0.35
C PHE A 68 52.10 -24.90 0.52
N SER A 69 51.12 -24.14 0.02
CA SER A 69 49.90 -23.81 0.76
C SER A 69 48.69 -24.25 -0.04
N HIS A 70 47.83 -25.06 0.58
CA HIS A 70 46.54 -25.46 0.01
C HIS A 70 45.62 -24.26 -0.25
N ALA A 71 45.85 -23.11 0.38
CA ALA A 71 45.11 -21.87 0.05
C ALA A 71 45.38 -21.36 -1.38
N LYS A 72 46.41 -21.88 -2.05
CA LYS A 72 46.77 -21.54 -3.44
C LYS A 72 46.36 -22.63 -4.44
N THR A 73 45.68 -23.68 -4.00
CA THR A 73 45.17 -24.75 -4.86
C THR A 73 43.65 -24.66 -4.97
N ASP A 74 43.08 -25.48 -5.85
CA ASP A 74 41.62 -25.58 -5.99
C ASP A 74 40.95 -26.31 -4.81
N PHE A 75 41.73 -26.80 -3.84
CA PHE A 75 41.23 -27.47 -2.63
C PHE A 75 41.87 -26.85 -1.37
N PRO A 76 41.34 -25.71 -0.89
CA PRO A 76 41.75 -25.14 0.37
C PRO A 76 41.32 -26.07 1.53
N LEU A 77 42.23 -26.30 2.47
CA LEU A 77 41.92 -27.10 3.65
C LEU A 77 41.15 -26.24 4.67
N THR A 78 39.82 -26.39 4.66
CA THR A 78 38.90 -25.73 5.60
C THR A 78 38.22 -26.78 6.51
N GLY A 79 37.70 -26.32 7.65
CA GLY A 79 37.04 -27.19 8.64
C GLY A 79 37.89 -28.40 9.03
N GLN A 80 37.26 -29.57 9.07
CA GLN A 80 37.91 -30.81 9.51
C GLN A 80 39.04 -31.27 8.58
N HIS A 81 39.02 -30.90 7.30
CA HIS A 81 40.09 -31.25 6.35
C HIS A 81 41.45 -30.62 6.72
N ALA A 82 41.47 -29.53 7.48
CA ALA A 82 42.71 -28.90 7.96
C ALA A 82 43.50 -29.78 8.93
N SER A 83 42.85 -30.76 9.56
CA SER A 83 43.46 -31.67 10.54
C SER A 83 43.68 -33.10 10.02
N THR A 84 43.40 -33.34 8.74
CA THR A 84 43.52 -34.68 8.12
C THR A 84 44.96 -35.00 7.75
N ASP A 85 45.38 -36.25 7.95
CA ASP A 85 46.71 -36.72 7.53
C ASP A 85 46.86 -36.60 6.00
N CYS A 86 47.98 -36.06 5.53
CA CYS A 86 48.21 -35.79 4.11
C CYS A 86 48.08 -37.05 3.24
N ARG A 87 48.43 -38.23 3.77
CA ARG A 87 48.38 -39.50 3.05
C ARG A 87 46.95 -40.00 2.84
N SER A 88 45.98 -39.46 3.57
CA SER A 88 44.56 -39.76 3.34
C SER A 88 44.05 -39.21 2.01
N CYS A 89 44.70 -38.18 1.46
CA CYS A 89 44.38 -37.62 0.14
C CYS A 89 45.49 -37.92 -0.89
N HIS A 90 46.75 -37.92 -0.46
CA HIS A 90 47.91 -38.17 -1.31
C HIS A 90 48.45 -39.60 -1.09
N GLU A 91 47.78 -40.57 -1.71
CA GLU A 91 48.17 -41.99 -1.66
C GLU A 91 49.55 -42.24 -2.31
N THR A 92 49.93 -41.39 -3.26
CA THR A 92 51.23 -41.41 -3.95
C THR A 92 51.99 -40.11 -3.70
N LEU A 93 53.27 -40.08 -4.05
CA LEU A 93 54.08 -38.84 -4.03
C LEU A 93 53.76 -37.92 -5.22
N ILE A 94 52.90 -38.34 -6.16
CA ILE A 94 52.46 -37.51 -7.27
C ILE A 94 51.24 -36.71 -6.82
N PHE A 95 51.49 -35.58 -6.14
CA PHE A 95 50.44 -34.80 -5.47
C PHE A 95 49.26 -34.39 -6.36
N ALA A 96 49.47 -34.24 -7.67
CA ALA A 96 48.44 -33.89 -8.65
C ALA A 96 47.41 -35.01 -8.94
N GLU A 97 47.64 -36.24 -8.46
CA GLU A 97 46.70 -37.36 -8.63
C GLU A 97 45.52 -37.31 -7.64
N ALA A 98 45.67 -36.57 -6.54
CA ALA A 98 44.62 -36.41 -5.53
C ALA A 98 43.38 -35.75 -6.14
N LYS A 99 42.21 -36.31 -5.81
CA LYS A 99 40.91 -35.82 -6.25
C LYS A 99 40.34 -34.83 -5.22
N SER A 100 39.59 -33.85 -5.71
CA SER A 100 38.99 -32.79 -4.90
C SER A 100 37.48 -32.97 -4.70
N GLU A 101 36.85 -33.87 -5.46
CA GLU A 101 35.43 -34.15 -5.35
C GLU A 101 35.12 -34.96 -4.09
N CYS A 102 34.10 -34.57 -3.32
CA CYS A 102 33.74 -35.22 -2.06
C CYS A 102 33.58 -36.74 -2.19
N ILE A 103 32.93 -37.21 -3.26
CA ILE A 103 32.64 -38.63 -3.51
C ILE A 103 33.89 -39.48 -3.80
N SER A 104 35.02 -38.84 -4.13
CA SER A 104 36.29 -39.54 -4.33
C SER A 104 36.88 -40.06 -3.01
N CYS A 105 36.47 -39.47 -1.87
CA CYS A 105 36.95 -39.84 -0.53
C CYS A 105 35.82 -40.28 0.41
N HIS A 106 34.61 -39.73 0.26
CA HIS A 106 33.46 -40.01 1.11
C HIS A 106 32.44 -40.89 0.39
N ASN A 107 31.94 -41.89 1.10
CA ASN A 107 30.86 -42.73 0.61
C ASN A 107 29.51 -42.03 0.81
N ASP A 108 28.68 -42.09 -0.21
CA ASP A 108 27.31 -41.62 -0.12
C ASP A 108 26.48 -42.50 0.83
N MET A 109 25.89 -41.85 1.84
CA MET A 109 25.00 -42.47 2.82
C MET A 109 23.52 -42.42 2.39
N HIS A 110 23.22 -41.66 1.34
CA HIS A 110 21.86 -41.37 0.88
C HIS A 110 21.40 -42.28 -0.27
N GLN A 111 22.19 -43.29 -0.64
CA GLN A 111 21.86 -44.27 -1.67
C GLN A 111 21.51 -43.61 -3.02
N MET A 112 22.24 -42.56 -3.38
CA MET A 112 22.11 -41.75 -4.60
C MET A 112 20.80 -40.97 -4.72
N THR A 113 19.98 -40.92 -3.67
CA THR A 113 18.65 -40.25 -3.73
C THR A 113 18.74 -38.72 -3.79
N VAL A 114 19.83 -38.13 -3.32
CA VAL A 114 20.02 -36.66 -3.31
C VAL A 114 21.08 -36.17 -4.31
N GLY A 115 21.66 -37.07 -5.11
CA GLY A 115 22.76 -36.77 -6.03
C GLY A 115 24.14 -36.70 -5.37
N GLY A 116 25.16 -36.30 -6.14
CA GLY A 116 26.58 -36.29 -5.71
C GLY A 116 27.12 -34.93 -5.28
N ASP A 117 26.30 -33.88 -5.28
CA ASP A 117 26.69 -32.54 -4.85
C ASP A 117 26.56 -32.40 -3.32
N CYS A 118 27.52 -32.98 -2.60
CA CYS A 118 27.52 -33.03 -1.14
C CYS A 118 27.51 -31.62 -0.51
N ALA A 119 28.18 -30.66 -1.17
CA ALA A 119 28.36 -29.29 -0.70
C ALA A 119 27.05 -28.48 -0.68
N ARG A 120 25.99 -28.97 -1.33
CA ARG A 120 24.66 -28.35 -1.27
C ARG A 120 24.02 -28.46 0.12
N CYS A 121 24.39 -29.47 0.90
CA CYS A 121 23.80 -29.70 2.23
C CYS A 121 24.85 -29.77 3.34
N HIS A 122 26.08 -30.19 3.02
CA HIS A 122 27.14 -30.41 4.00
C HIS A 122 28.29 -29.44 3.79
N SER A 123 29.00 -29.11 4.86
CA SER A 123 30.19 -28.26 4.80
C SER A 123 31.43 -29.01 5.26
N SER A 124 32.61 -28.43 5.00
CA SER A 124 33.86 -28.96 5.55
C SER A 124 33.91 -28.92 7.09
N GLU A 125 33.06 -28.11 7.73
CA GLU A 125 32.98 -28.02 9.18
C GLU A 125 32.34 -29.27 9.79
N ASN A 126 31.24 -29.76 9.21
CA ASN A 126 30.57 -30.99 9.62
C ASN A 126 29.50 -31.46 8.61
N TRP A 127 29.05 -32.71 8.79
CA TRP A 127 27.99 -33.35 8.00
C TRP A 127 26.57 -33.10 8.54
N LEU A 128 26.39 -32.31 9.60
CA LEU A 128 25.06 -32.00 10.13
C LEU A 128 24.40 -30.92 9.26
N VAL A 129 23.08 -30.99 9.18
CA VAL A 129 22.25 -30.07 8.38
C VAL A 129 21.27 -29.41 9.34
N ASP A 130 21.52 -28.13 9.65
CA ASP A 130 20.71 -27.38 10.61
C ASP A 130 19.56 -26.61 9.94
N GLU A 131 19.68 -26.30 8.65
CA GLU A 131 18.76 -25.44 7.88
C GLU A 131 17.75 -26.24 7.02
N ILE A 132 17.20 -27.33 7.59
CA ILE A 132 16.29 -28.25 6.87
C ILE A 132 15.07 -27.52 6.29
N THR A 133 14.53 -26.53 7.01
CA THR A 133 13.37 -25.75 6.55
C THR A 133 13.68 -24.92 5.30
N GLU A 134 14.88 -24.35 5.20
CA GLU A 134 15.30 -23.56 4.03
C GLU A 134 15.54 -24.47 2.83
N LEU A 135 16.16 -25.63 3.04
CA LEU A 135 16.32 -26.63 1.98
C LEU A 135 14.98 -27.07 1.38
N HIS A 136 13.95 -27.25 2.19
CA HIS A 136 12.60 -27.56 1.70
C HIS A 136 12.00 -26.42 0.86
N ARG A 137 12.18 -25.17 1.32
CA ARG A 137 11.75 -23.97 0.58
C ARG A 137 12.44 -23.87 -0.78
N ASP A 138 13.76 -24.04 -0.82
CA ASP A 138 14.57 -23.92 -2.04
C ASP A 138 14.30 -25.04 -3.05
N ASN A 139 13.87 -26.20 -2.57
CA ASN A 139 13.49 -27.34 -3.41
C ASN A 139 11.98 -27.37 -3.76
N GLY A 140 11.24 -26.29 -3.49
CA GLY A 140 9.88 -26.10 -4.00
C GLY A 140 8.77 -26.73 -3.16
N PHE A 141 9.02 -26.98 -1.88
CA PHE A 141 7.98 -27.36 -0.91
C PHE A 141 8.24 -26.66 0.44
N PRO A 142 7.87 -25.39 0.60
CA PRO A 142 8.12 -24.67 1.83
C PRO A 142 7.28 -25.26 2.98
N LEU A 143 7.95 -25.61 4.08
CA LEU A 143 7.29 -26.13 5.29
C LEU A 143 6.57 -24.99 6.02
N LEU A 144 5.33 -24.70 5.60
CA LEU A 144 4.47 -23.65 6.14
C LEU A 144 3.25 -24.26 6.85
N GLY A 145 2.67 -23.49 7.78
CA GLY A 145 1.47 -23.88 8.52
C GLY A 145 1.64 -25.26 9.17
N ASN A 146 0.66 -26.15 8.95
CA ASN A 146 0.68 -27.51 9.51
C ASN A 146 1.80 -28.40 8.95
N HIS A 147 2.30 -28.13 7.75
CA HIS A 147 3.43 -28.90 7.19
C HIS A 147 4.73 -28.67 7.97
N ALA A 148 4.89 -27.52 8.63
CA ALA A 148 6.04 -27.25 9.49
C ALA A 148 6.04 -28.10 10.77
N ALA A 149 4.87 -28.59 11.19
CA ALA A 149 4.70 -29.41 12.39
C ALA A 149 4.55 -30.91 12.09
N ALA A 150 4.44 -31.30 10.81
CA ALA A 150 4.33 -32.69 10.39
C ALA A 150 5.59 -33.48 10.75
N ALA A 151 5.44 -34.77 11.07
CA ALA A 151 6.62 -35.61 11.29
C ALA A 151 7.30 -35.88 9.94
N CYS A 152 8.64 -35.93 9.91
CA CYS A 152 9.38 -36.16 8.66
C CYS A 152 8.93 -37.45 7.95
N THR A 153 8.51 -38.46 8.71
CA THR A 153 8.03 -39.75 8.20
C THR A 153 6.65 -39.71 7.56
N ASP A 154 5.90 -38.63 7.77
CA ASP A 154 4.57 -38.43 7.17
C ASP A 154 4.69 -38.09 5.68
N CYS A 155 5.88 -37.65 5.24
CA CYS A 155 6.21 -37.42 3.83
C CYS A 155 7.32 -38.36 3.36
N HIS A 156 8.40 -38.52 4.13
CA HIS A 156 9.53 -39.37 3.78
C HIS A 156 9.32 -40.82 4.23
N PHE A 157 8.60 -41.59 3.42
CA PHE A 157 8.20 -42.98 3.71
C PHE A 157 9.31 -44.03 3.63
N SER A 158 10.55 -43.63 3.43
CA SER A 158 11.67 -44.55 3.24
C SER A 158 11.97 -45.38 4.50
N GLU A 159 12.46 -46.61 4.32
CA GLU A 159 12.80 -47.52 5.42
C GLU A 159 13.91 -46.99 6.35
N THR A 160 14.69 -46.02 5.88
CA THR A 160 15.76 -45.37 6.65
C THR A 160 15.61 -43.85 6.63
N ARG A 161 16.03 -43.18 7.71
CA ARG A 161 16.06 -41.71 7.79
C ARG A 161 17.14 -41.04 6.93
N LEU A 162 17.88 -41.81 6.14
CA LEU A 162 18.96 -41.32 5.29
C LEU A 162 18.61 -41.35 3.81
N ARG A 163 17.49 -41.96 3.43
CA ARG A 163 17.03 -42.08 2.04
C ARG A 163 15.89 -41.12 1.80
N PHE A 164 16.06 -40.20 0.85
CA PHE A 164 15.11 -39.12 0.56
C PHE A 164 14.55 -39.27 -0.85
N ASP A 165 13.49 -40.07 -0.99
CA ASP A 165 12.80 -40.20 -2.28
C ASP A 165 12.01 -38.95 -2.62
N ARG A 166 11.94 -38.64 -3.93
CA ARG A 166 11.10 -37.56 -4.43
C ARG A 166 9.64 -38.00 -4.42
N ILE A 167 8.83 -37.38 -3.54
CA ILE A 167 7.40 -37.70 -3.36
C ILE A 167 6.49 -36.85 -4.27
N GLY A 168 7.06 -35.87 -4.98
CA GLY A 168 6.30 -34.83 -5.69
C GLY A 168 5.95 -33.66 -4.76
N ASN A 169 5.68 -32.48 -5.30
CA ASN A 169 5.38 -31.27 -4.54
C ASN A 169 4.01 -30.65 -4.85
N ASP A 170 3.26 -31.23 -5.79
CA ASP A 170 1.86 -30.83 -6.01
C ASP A 170 1.00 -31.29 -4.84
N CYS A 171 0.06 -30.43 -4.42
CA CYS A 171 -0.84 -30.71 -3.30
C CYS A 171 -1.61 -32.01 -3.49
N THR A 172 -2.04 -32.28 -4.73
CA THR A 172 -2.80 -33.48 -5.11
C THR A 172 -2.01 -34.77 -5.05
N ASN A 173 -0.67 -34.74 -4.98
CA ASN A 173 0.12 -35.95 -4.76
C ASN A 173 -0.15 -36.58 -3.38
N CYS A 174 -0.64 -35.79 -2.42
CA CYS A 174 -0.99 -36.26 -1.08
C CYS A 174 -2.48 -36.03 -0.75
N HIS A 175 -3.04 -34.87 -1.10
CA HIS A 175 -4.36 -34.43 -0.65
C HIS A 175 -5.47 -34.63 -1.69
N LEU A 176 -5.26 -35.45 -2.73
CA LEU A 176 -6.33 -35.70 -3.71
C LEU A 176 -7.54 -36.41 -3.08
N GLU A 177 -7.32 -37.37 -2.20
CA GLU A 177 -8.42 -38.05 -1.50
C GLU A 177 -9.20 -37.07 -0.60
N ASP A 178 -8.49 -36.20 0.12
CA ASP A 178 -9.09 -35.14 0.93
C ASP A 178 -9.92 -34.17 0.08
N PHE A 179 -9.36 -33.74 -1.06
CA PHE A 179 -10.05 -32.89 -2.03
C PHE A 179 -11.34 -33.55 -2.53
N MET A 180 -11.29 -34.85 -2.85
CA MET A 180 -12.43 -35.61 -3.34
C MET A 180 -13.50 -35.90 -2.26
N ALA A 181 -13.10 -35.96 -1.00
CA ALA A 181 -13.98 -36.29 0.13
C ALA A 181 -14.64 -35.05 0.78
N THR A 182 -14.20 -33.85 0.44
CA THR A 182 -14.73 -32.60 1.02
C THR A 182 -16.15 -32.34 0.52
N SER A 183 -17.09 -32.08 1.45
CA SER A 183 -18.51 -31.85 1.16
C SER A 183 -19.02 -30.48 1.60
N SER A 184 -18.15 -29.65 2.20
CA SER A 184 -18.52 -28.33 2.72
C SER A 184 -17.39 -27.31 2.58
N PRO A 185 -17.29 -26.59 1.45
CA PRO A 185 -18.06 -26.80 0.21
C PRO A 185 -17.66 -28.09 -0.52
N ASP A 186 -18.57 -28.69 -1.28
CA ASP A 186 -18.26 -29.87 -2.11
C ASP A 186 -17.42 -29.45 -3.33
N HIS A 187 -16.12 -29.74 -3.29
CA HIS A 187 -15.19 -29.33 -4.34
C HIS A 187 -15.50 -29.99 -5.69
N GLN A 188 -15.99 -31.23 -5.70
CA GLN A 188 -16.30 -31.95 -6.93
C GLN A 188 -17.59 -31.43 -7.58
N ALA A 189 -18.64 -31.29 -6.78
CA ALA A 189 -19.92 -30.79 -7.25
C ALA A 189 -19.81 -29.34 -7.76
N ALA A 190 -18.97 -28.53 -7.12
CA ALA A 190 -18.71 -27.16 -7.52
C ALA A 190 -17.69 -27.02 -8.67
N GLY A 191 -16.99 -28.10 -9.04
CA GLY A 191 -16.02 -28.10 -10.14
C GLY A 191 -14.76 -27.27 -9.86
N TYR A 192 -14.30 -27.21 -8.62
CA TYR A 192 -13.13 -26.41 -8.24
C TYR A 192 -11.84 -26.93 -8.88
N SER A 193 -10.90 -26.00 -9.09
CA SER A 193 -9.55 -26.31 -9.57
C SER A 193 -8.78 -27.11 -8.52
N THR A 194 -7.74 -27.81 -8.97
CA THR A 194 -6.73 -28.42 -8.07
C THR A 194 -5.61 -27.44 -7.70
N GLU A 195 -5.74 -26.16 -8.08
CA GLU A 195 -4.84 -25.09 -7.65
C GLU A 195 -5.30 -24.60 -6.27
N CYS A 196 -4.93 -25.36 -5.24
CA CYS A 196 -5.47 -25.17 -3.89
C CYS A 196 -5.24 -23.75 -3.33
N THR A 197 -4.14 -23.10 -3.74
CA THR A 197 -3.77 -21.75 -3.31
C THR A 197 -4.69 -20.64 -3.82
N ASP A 198 -5.59 -20.94 -4.77
CA ASP A 198 -6.64 -20.01 -5.19
C ASP A 198 -7.58 -19.65 -4.01
N CYS A 199 -7.74 -20.59 -3.06
CA CYS A 199 -8.69 -20.47 -1.95
C CYS A 199 -8.08 -20.76 -0.57
N HIS A 200 -7.03 -21.58 -0.48
CA HIS A 200 -6.43 -22.01 0.79
C HIS A 200 -5.10 -21.31 1.06
N ASP A 201 -4.95 -20.76 2.27
CA ASP A 201 -3.69 -20.17 2.74
C ASP A 201 -2.75 -21.25 3.30
N LEU A 202 -1.60 -21.43 2.65
CA LEU A 202 -0.56 -22.39 3.06
C LEU A 202 0.08 -22.06 4.42
N ALA A 203 0.07 -20.79 4.82
CA ALA A 203 0.62 -20.33 6.09
C ALA A 203 -0.43 -20.23 7.20
N GLY A 204 -1.71 -20.42 6.84
CA GLY A 204 -2.83 -20.32 7.78
C GLY A 204 -2.75 -21.35 8.91
N PRO A 205 -3.29 -21.03 10.10
CA PRO A 205 -3.30 -21.95 11.24
C PRO A 205 -4.26 -23.13 11.03
N SER A 206 -5.12 -23.08 10.02
CA SER A 206 -6.11 -24.11 9.70
C SER A 206 -6.27 -24.24 8.18
N TRP A 207 -6.49 -25.47 7.72
CA TRP A 207 -6.88 -25.76 6.34
C TRP A 207 -8.36 -25.41 6.07
N LEU A 208 -9.14 -25.16 7.12
CA LEU A 208 -10.52 -24.70 6.97
C LEU A 208 -10.54 -23.35 6.28
N PHE A 209 -11.47 -23.23 5.31
CA PHE A 209 -11.74 -21.98 4.62
C PHE A 209 -11.93 -20.85 5.64
N THR A 210 -11.05 -19.86 5.59
CA THR A 210 -11.18 -18.64 6.38
C THR A 210 -11.94 -17.64 5.51
N PRO A 211 -13.07 -17.05 5.97
CA PRO A 211 -13.73 -15.98 5.23
C PRO A 211 -12.73 -14.89 4.85
N GLY A 212 -12.62 -14.60 3.54
CA GLY A 212 -11.62 -13.66 3.00
C GLY A 212 -10.29 -14.29 2.56
N ALA A 213 -10.09 -15.61 2.68
CA ALA A 213 -8.91 -16.31 2.15
C ALA A 213 -8.89 -16.34 0.61
N ALA A 214 -10.06 -16.37 -0.03
CA ALA A 214 -10.17 -16.17 -1.47
C ALA A 214 -9.83 -14.70 -1.79
N ASN A 215 -8.84 -14.48 -2.66
CA ASN A 215 -8.35 -13.15 -2.99
C ASN A 215 -9.41 -12.33 -3.75
N HIS A 216 -10.19 -11.55 -2.99
CA HIS A 216 -11.18 -10.60 -3.48
C HIS A 216 -10.71 -9.15 -3.31
N THR A 217 -9.40 -8.90 -3.38
CA THR A 217 -8.84 -7.54 -3.23
C THR A 217 -9.38 -6.55 -4.27
N PHE A 218 -9.80 -7.05 -5.43
CA PHE A 218 -10.41 -6.26 -6.50
C PHE A 218 -11.93 -6.04 -6.32
N PHE A 219 -12.62 -6.90 -5.56
CA PHE A 219 -14.04 -6.76 -5.25
C PHE A 219 -14.29 -7.18 -3.80
N PRO A 220 -14.03 -6.29 -2.82
CA PRO A 220 -14.16 -6.63 -1.41
C PRO A 220 -15.59 -7.06 -1.05
N LEU A 221 -15.72 -8.26 -0.46
CA LEU A 221 -17.00 -8.82 -0.01
C LEU A 221 -17.46 -8.16 1.31
N THR A 222 -17.78 -6.87 1.25
CA THR A 222 -18.18 -6.07 2.41
C THR A 222 -19.69 -5.84 2.46
N LYS A 223 -20.29 -5.93 3.65
CA LYS A 223 -21.68 -5.54 3.93
C LYS A 223 -22.68 -6.23 2.99
N GLY A 224 -23.34 -5.48 2.10
CA GLY A 224 -24.29 -6.04 1.13
C GLY A 224 -23.69 -7.08 0.18
N HIS A 225 -22.37 -7.04 -0.02
CA HIS A 225 -21.61 -8.02 -0.81
C HIS A 225 -20.94 -9.10 0.04
N GLU A 226 -21.24 -9.18 1.35
CA GLU A 226 -20.82 -10.28 2.22
C GLU A 226 -21.67 -11.53 1.95
N ILE A 227 -21.58 -12.03 0.72
CA ILE A 227 -22.36 -13.16 0.22
C ILE A 227 -21.57 -14.45 0.44
N SER A 228 -22.15 -15.39 1.20
CA SER A 228 -21.52 -16.68 1.49
C SER A 228 -21.67 -17.72 0.36
N ASP A 229 -22.62 -17.51 -0.55
CA ASP A 229 -22.82 -18.37 -1.72
C ASP A 229 -22.03 -17.85 -2.92
N CYS A 230 -20.91 -18.49 -3.22
CA CYS A 230 -20.04 -18.10 -4.34
C CYS A 230 -20.80 -18.10 -5.68
N ASN A 231 -21.81 -18.97 -5.82
CA ASN A 231 -22.58 -19.09 -7.07
C ASN A 231 -23.49 -17.88 -7.33
N ALA A 232 -23.69 -17.01 -6.33
CA ALA A 232 -24.37 -15.74 -6.52
C ALA A 232 -23.62 -14.84 -7.52
N CYS A 233 -22.29 -14.95 -7.60
CA CYS A 233 -21.44 -14.17 -8.50
C CYS A 233 -20.76 -15.05 -9.58
N HIS A 234 -20.36 -16.26 -9.20
CA HIS A 234 -19.63 -17.18 -10.07
C HIS A 234 -20.56 -18.25 -10.66
N THR A 235 -21.15 -17.93 -11.81
CA THR A 235 -22.10 -18.84 -12.46
C THR A 235 -21.40 -20.06 -13.05
N ASN A 236 -22.01 -21.24 -12.94
CA ASN A 236 -21.53 -22.51 -13.51
C ASN A 236 -20.08 -22.87 -13.10
N GLY A 237 -19.66 -22.51 -11.89
CA GLY A 237 -18.32 -22.80 -11.39
C GLY A 237 -17.21 -22.04 -12.13
N THR A 238 -17.54 -20.98 -12.87
CA THR A 238 -16.55 -20.12 -13.53
C THR A 238 -16.16 -18.98 -12.60
N PHE A 239 -14.93 -19.04 -12.09
CA PHE A 239 -14.38 -18.07 -11.14
C PHE A 239 -13.58 -16.94 -11.80
N SER A 240 -13.45 -16.95 -13.12
CA SER A 240 -12.76 -15.93 -13.91
C SER A 240 -13.72 -15.15 -14.80
N GLY A 241 -13.45 -13.86 -14.99
CA GLY A 241 -14.24 -13.01 -15.88
C GLY A 241 -15.63 -12.63 -15.38
N THR A 242 -15.97 -12.92 -14.13
CA THR A 242 -17.14 -12.33 -13.46
C THR A 242 -16.99 -10.80 -13.51
N PRO A 243 -17.96 -10.05 -14.07
CA PRO A 243 -17.92 -8.60 -14.06
C PRO A 243 -17.82 -8.07 -12.63
N THR A 244 -17.05 -7.01 -12.45
CA THR A 244 -16.84 -6.35 -11.14
C THR A 244 -17.48 -4.96 -11.11
N ASP A 245 -17.90 -4.46 -12.26
CA ASP A 245 -18.61 -3.19 -12.41
C ASP A 245 -20.01 -3.28 -11.81
N CYS A 246 -20.33 -2.36 -10.89
CA CYS A 246 -21.61 -2.34 -10.19
C CYS A 246 -22.81 -2.40 -11.16
N PHE A 247 -22.77 -1.58 -12.23
CA PHE A 247 -23.84 -1.53 -13.22
C PHE A 247 -24.04 -2.86 -13.96
N ALA A 248 -22.99 -3.65 -14.20
CA ALA A 248 -23.13 -4.92 -14.91
C ALA A 248 -24.00 -5.92 -14.11
N CYS A 249 -23.95 -5.87 -12.78
CA CYS A 249 -24.78 -6.70 -11.91
C CYS A 249 -26.12 -6.03 -11.55
N HIS A 250 -26.11 -4.71 -11.34
CA HIS A 250 -27.24 -3.93 -10.84
C HIS A 250 -27.93 -3.11 -11.94
N GLU A 251 -27.79 -3.46 -13.22
CA GLU A 251 -28.45 -2.75 -14.33
C GLU A 251 -29.98 -2.70 -14.13
N THR A 252 -30.57 -3.81 -13.68
CA THR A 252 -32.02 -3.88 -13.43
C THR A 252 -32.42 -2.94 -12.29
N ASP A 253 -31.63 -2.90 -11.21
CA ASP A 253 -31.90 -2.03 -10.06
C ASP A 253 -31.71 -0.55 -10.44
N PHE A 254 -30.67 -0.23 -11.23
CA PHE A 254 -30.42 1.11 -11.76
C PHE A 254 -31.63 1.63 -12.55
N ARG A 255 -32.16 0.82 -13.47
CA ARG A 255 -33.34 1.16 -14.29
C ARG A 255 -34.65 1.23 -13.50
N ALA A 256 -34.75 0.51 -12.39
CA ALA A 256 -35.96 0.46 -11.58
C ALA A 256 -36.05 1.57 -10.52
N SER A 257 -34.97 2.34 -10.30
CA SER A 257 -34.96 3.43 -9.34
C SER A 257 -35.92 4.54 -9.76
N THR A 258 -36.67 5.11 -8.81
CA THR A 258 -37.64 6.19 -9.05
C THR A 258 -37.50 7.38 -8.09
N ALA A 259 -36.57 7.30 -7.13
CA ALA A 259 -36.36 8.33 -6.11
C ALA A 259 -34.86 8.44 -5.74
N PRO A 260 -34.02 9.04 -6.59
CA PRO A 260 -34.34 9.62 -7.91
C PRO A 260 -34.42 8.56 -9.03
N ASP A 261 -35.04 8.93 -10.15
CA ASP A 261 -35.01 8.13 -11.38
C ASP A 261 -33.65 8.29 -12.06
N HIS A 262 -32.84 7.22 -12.07
CA HIS A 262 -31.48 7.27 -12.59
C HIS A 262 -31.43 7.42 -14.12
N GLU A 263 -32.38 6.82 -14.85
CA GLU A 263 -32.42 6.89 -16.32
C GLU A 263 -32.95 8.26 -16.78
N ALA A 264 -34.08 8.71 -16.21
CA ALA A 264 -34.66 10.00 -16.57
C ALA A 264 -33.76 11.17 -16.15
N GLY A 265 -33.07 11.04 -15.01
CA GLY A 265 -32.11 12.03 -14.53
C GLY A 265 -30.76 12.00 -15.23
N GLY A 266 -30.50 11.03 -16.11
CA GLY A 266 -29.23 10.92 -16.86
C GLY A 266 -28.01 10.64 -15.99
N PHE A 267 -28.19 9.94 -14.86
CA PHE A 267 -27.12 9.68 -13.91
C PHE A 267 -26.05 8.73 -14.48
N PRO A 268 -24.78 8.87 -14.08
CA PRO A 268 -23.70 8.00 -14.54
C PRO A 268 -23.86 6.57 -13.99
N THR A 269 -23.34 5.59 -14.72
CA THR A 269 -23.29 4.19 -14.29
C THR A 269 -22.14 3.89 -13.32
N ASP A 270 -21.29 4.89 -13.03
CA ASP A 270 -20.31 4.83 -11.94
C ASP A 270 -21.04 5.11 -10.61
N CYS A 271 -21.52 4.04 -9.98
CA CYS A 271 -22.31 4.14 -8.76
C CYS A 271 -21.53 4.76 -7.59
N THR A 272 -20.19 4.67 -7.59
CA THR A 272 -19.35 5.10 -6.46
C THR A 272 -19.30 6.62 -6.29
N VAL A 273 -19.79 7.36 -7.29
CA VAL A 273 -19.98 8.81 -7.21
C VAL A 273 -21.00 9.19 -6.14
N CYS A 274 -22.01 8.33 -5.89
CA CYS A 274 -23.09 8.63 -4.94
C CYS A 274 -23.29 7.55 -3.86
N HIS A 275 -22.97 6.30 -4.17
CA HIS A 275 -23.19 5.16 -3.29
C HIS A 275 -21.88 4.63 -2.70
N THR A 276 -21.95 4.15 -1.48
CA THR A 276 -20.87 3.40 -0.82
C THR A 276 -21.41 2.04 -0.36
N THR A 277 -20.54 1.04 -0.27
CA THR A 277 -20.90 -0.24 0.38
C THR A 277 -20.75 -0.17 1.90
N ASP A 278 -20.07 0.85 2.44
CA ASP A 278 -19.84 1.05 3.88
C ASP A 278 -20.06 2.53 4.26
N PRO A 279 -21.04 2.86 5.14
CA PRO A 279 -21.84 1.96 5.98
C PRO A 279 -22.97 1.23 5.27
N GLY A 280 -23.35 1.62 4.06
CA GLY A 280 -24.37 0.95 3.26
C GLY A 280 -24.83 1.76 2.04
N TRP A 281 -25.59 1.10 1.16
CA TRP A 281 -26.00 1.64 -0.15
C TRP A 281 -26.98 2.82 -0.07
N SER A 282 -27.65 3.01 1.08
CA SER A 282 -28.65 4.05 1.30
C SER A 282 -28.49 4.67 2.70
N PRO A 283 -28.67 6.00 2.85
CA PRO A 283 -28.93 6.97 1.79
C PRO A 283 -27.71 7.19 0.88
N ALA A 284 -27.95 7.47 -0.40
CA ALA A 284 -26.91 7.93 -1.30
C ALA A 284 -26.47 9.34 -0.87
N GLY A 285 -25.18 9.62 -0.94
CA GLY A 285 -24.64 10.95 -0.66
C GLY A 285 -24.34 11.68 -1.96
N PHE A 286 -24.64 12.97 -2.04
CA PHE A 286 -24.18 13.82 -3.14
C PHE A 286 -23.31 14.93 -2.57
N ALA A 287 -22.06 14.59 -2.22
CA ALA A 287 -21.17 15.49 -1.50
C ALA A 287 -20.83 16.79 -2.25
N GLN A 288 -21.01 16.79 -3.57
CA GLN A 288 -20.73 17.94 -4.45
C GLN A 288 -21.99 18.80 -4.68
N HIS A 289 -23.15 18.43 -4.15
CA HIS A 289 -24.38 19.22 -4.30
C HIS A 289 -24.20 20.65 -3.77
N ASP A 290 -23.68 20.73 -2.55
CA ASP A 290 -23.60 21.97 -1.77
C ASP A 290 -22.59 22.97 -2.37
N ASP A 291 -21.73 22.52 -3.30
CA ASP A 291 -20.86 23.41 -4.08
C ASP A 291 -21.65 24.30 -5.06
N PHE A 292 -22.86 23.88 -5.46
CA PHE A 292 -23.74 24.61 -6.37
C PHE A 292 -24.88 25.33 -5.65
N PHE A 293 -25.53 24.63 -4.71
CA PHE A 293 -26.61 25.18 -3.90
C PHE A 293 -26.60 24.57 -2.49
N PRO A 294 -26.14 25.32 -1.46
CA PRO A 294 -26.11 24.81 -0.10
C PRO A 294 -27.52 24.52 0.45
N LEU A 295 -27.74 23.31 0.95
CA LEU A 295 -28.99 22.92 1.61
C LEU A 295 -29.00 23.42 3.07
N THR A 296 -29.19 24.72 3.28
CA THR A 296 -29.23 25.36 4.61
C THR A 296 -30.65 25.70 5.05
N GLU A 297 -30.95 25.48 6.34
CA GLU A 297 -32.20 25.88 7.01
C GLU A 297 -33.47 25.54 6.21
N GLY A 298 -34.21 26.56 5.71
CA GLY A 298 -35.44 26.38 4.94
C GLY A 298 -35.28 25.59 3.64
N HIS A 299 -34.05 25.46 3.13
CA HIS A 299 -33.71 24.69 1.94
C HIS A 299 -33.19 23.27 2.27
N GLN A 300 -33.27 22.81 3.51
CA GLN A 300 -32.99 21.40 3.88
C GLN A 300 -34.13 20.47 3.43
N ILE A 301 -34.39 20.44 2.12
CA ILE A 301 -35.44 19.66 1.50
C ILE A 301 -34.88 18.30 1.12
N ASN A 302 -35.37 17.24 1.75
CA ASN A 302 -34.95 15.86 1.46
C ASN A 302 -35.62 15.27 0.21
N ASP A 303 -36.59 15.97 -0.38
CA ASP A 303 -37.24 15.59 -1.63
C ASP A 303 -36.60 16.33 -2.80
N CYS A 304 -35.70 15.63 -3.52
CA CYS A 304 -35.00 16.18 -4.68
C CYS A 304 -35.98 16.74 -5.73
N SER A 305 -37.17 16.15 -5.86
CA SER A 305 -38.16 16.55 -6.86
C SER A 305 -38.78 17.92 -6.58
N ALA A 306 -38.66 18.42 -5.35
CA ALA A 306 -39.08 19.77 -4.98
C ALA A 306 -38.25 20.85 -5.70
N CYS A 307 -36.97 20.56 -5.97
CA CYS A 307 -36.07 21.47 -6.68
C CYS A 307 -35.89 21.05 -8.15
N HIS A 308 -35.74 19.74 -8.40
CA HIS A 308 -35.48 19.18 -9.71
C HIS A 308 -36.77 18.71 -10.39
N ALA A 309 -37.56 19.69 -10.85
CA ALA A 309 -38.86 19.45 -11.46
C ALA A 309 -38.77 18.45 -12.64
N GLY A 310 -39.63 17.43 -12.63
CA GLY A 310 -39.65 16.39 -13.66
C GLY A 310 -38.43 15.46 -13.67
N GLY A 311 -37.61 15.47 -12.61
CA GLY A 311 -36.39 14.67 -12.51
C GLY A 311 -35.23 15.21 -13.34
N VAL A 312 -35.29 16.47 -13.77
CA VAL A 312 -34.21 17.13 -14.52
C VAL A 312 -33.26 17.79 -13.53
N PHE A 313 -32.07 17.20 -13.37
CA PHE A 313 -31.02 17.68 -12.46
C PHE A 313 -30.07 18.70 -13.12
N GLU A 314 -30.07 18.77 -14.44
CA GLU A 314 -29.26 19.75 -15.17
C GLU A 314 -29.92 21.13 -15.20
N ASN A 315 -29.10 22.17 -15.01
CA ASN A 315 -29.51 23.58 -15.13
C ASN A 315 -30.71 23.98 -14.26
N THR A 316 -30.91 23.32 -13.13
CA THR A 316 -31.88 23.76 -12.13
C THR A 316 -31.50 25.18 -11.67
N PRO A 317 -32.42 26.16 -11.78
CA PRO A 317 -32.11 27.52 -11.36
C PRO A 317 -31.72 27.58 -9.89
N THR A 318 -30.65 28.33 -9.58
CA THR A 318 -30.19 28.57 -8.21
C THR A 318 -30.47 29.99 -7.74
N ASP A 319 -30.96 30.86 -8.64
CA ASP A 319 -31.34 32.23 -8.31
C ASP A 319 -32.64 32.24 -7.50
N CYS A 320 -32.64 32.91 -6.34
CA CYS A 320 -33.79 32.96 -5.43
C CYS A 320 -35.10 33.35 -6.14
N PHE A 321 -35.06 34.42 -6.96
CA PHE A 321 -36.24 34.90 -7.68
C PHE A 321 -36.80 33.89 -8.69
N ALA A 322 -35.95 33.04 -9.30
CA ALA A 322 -36.43 32.05 -10.26
C ALA A 322 -37.35 31.01 -9.62
N CYS A 323 -37.18 30.75 -8.31
CA CYS A 323 -38.03 29.85 -7.54
C CYS A 323 -39.10 30.59 -6.74
N HIS A 324 -38.78 31.76 -6.20
CA HIS A 324 -39.60 32.54 -5.29
C HIS A 324 -40.23 33.79 -5.94
N GLU A 325 -40.42 33.79 -7.27
CA GLU A 325 -41.07 34.89 -8.00
C GLU A 325 -42.47 35.19 -7.43
N THR A 326 -43.24 34.15 -7.14
CA THR A 326 -44.58 34.29 -6.57
C THR A 326 -44.54 34.89 -5.16
N ASP A 327 -43.54 34.52 -4.35
CA ASP A 327 -43.39 35.10 -3.01
C ASP A 327 -42.97 36.57 -3.09
N PHE A 328 -42.05 36.91 -4.01
CA PHE A 328 -41.64 38.29 -4.29
C PHE A 328 -42.84 39.17 -4.70
N GLN A 329 -43.65 38.69 -5.65
CA GLN A 329 -44.84 39.42 -6.14
C GLN A 329 -45.96 39.53 -5.10
N ASN A 330 -46.07 38.57 -4.18
CA ASN A 330 -47.13 38.57 -3.16
C ASN A 330 -46.73 39.26 -1.86
N THR A 331 -45.49 39.73 -1.71
CA THR A 331 -45.06 40.45 -0.52
C THR A 331 -45.63 41.86 -0.54
N ASN A 332 -46.30 42.27 0.54
CA ASN A 332 -46.98 43.58 0.64
C ASN A 332 -46.33 44.51 1.68
N ASP A 333 -45.35 44.02 2.44
CA ASP A 333 -44.70 44.78 3.51
C ASP A 333 -43.21 44.42 3.64
N PRO A 334 -42.31 45.20 3.03
CA PRO A 334 -42.60 46.19 1.99
C PRO A 334 -43.05 45.52 0.67
N ASP A 335 -43.90 46.18 -0.11
CA ASP A 335 -44.26 45.71 -1.45
C ASP A 335 -43.06 45.81 -2.39
N HIS A 336 -42.49 44.66 -2.76
CA HIS A 336 -41.27 44.61 -3.55
C HIS A 336 -41.46 45.07 -5.00
N GLU A 337 -42.62 44.78 -5.59
CA GLU A 337 -42.92 45.13 -6.98
C GLU A 337 -43.24 46.62 -7.09
N ALA A 338 -44.08 47.15 -6.20
CA ALA A 338 -44.45 48.56 -6.18
C ALA A 338 -43.24 49.47 -5.84
N ALA A 339 -42.36 49.02 -4.94
CA ALA A 339 -41.14 49.74 -4.59
C ALA A 339 -40.02 49.61 -5.65
N GLY A 340 -40.16 48.69 -6.60
CA GLY A 340 -39.14 48.43 -7.63
C GLY A 340 -37.85 47.84 -7.08
N PHE A 341 -37.93 46.98 -6.06
CA PHE A 341 -36.75 46.33 -5.49
C PHE A 341 -36.08 45.36 -6.49
N PRO A 342 -34.76 45.18 -6.41
CA PRO A 342 -34.04 44.22 -7.25
C PRO A 342 -34.41 42.78 -6.89
N THR A 343 -34.25 41.87 -7.85
CA THR A 343 -34.48 40.42 -7.69
C THR A 343 -33.29 39.67 -7.08
N ASP A 344 -32.20 40.38 -6.75
CA ASP A 344 -31.08 39.82 -6.00
C ASP A 344 -31.43 39.84 -4.50
N CYS A 345 -32.08 38.78 -4.05
CA CYS A 345 -32.65 38.69 -2.71
C CYS A 345 -31.58 38.79 -1.61
N ASN A 346 -30.33 38.35 -1.89
CA ASN A 346 -29.23 38.33 -0.92
C ASN A 346 -28.75 39.73 -0.52
N LEU A 347 -29.23 40.78 -1.18
CA LEU A 347 -29.00 42.17 -0.76
C LEU A 347 -29.68 42.49 0.58
N CYS A 348 -30.81 41.86 0.85
CA CYS A 348 -31.66 42.16 2.02
C CYS A 348 -32.05 40.91 2.82
N HIS A 349 -32.03 39.71 2.23
CA HIS A 349 -32.41 38.47 2.89
C HIS A 349 -31.21 37.55 3.06
N THR A 350 -31.21 36.76 4.12
CA THR A 350 -30.25 35.66 4.35
C THR A 350 -31.03 34.36 4.54
N THR A 351 -30.41 33.22 4.27
CA THR A 351 -30.99 31.91 4.57
C THR A 351 -30.55 31.37 5.93
N GLU A 352 -29.57 32.01 6.58
CA GLU A 352 -29.04 31.64 7.89
C GLU A 352 -29.03 32.87 8.82
N PRO A 353 -29.67 32.83 10.01
CA PRO A 353 -30.37 31.69 10.63
C PRO A 353 -31.82 31.46 10.12
N GLY A 354 -32.28 32.22 9.13
CA GLY A 354 -33.62 32.11 8.56
C GLY A 354 -33.91 33.23 7.57
N TRP A 355 -35.02 33.10 6.82
CA TRP A 355 -35.48 34.08 5.81
C TRP A 355 -36.11 35.30 6.48
N ASP A 356 -35.26 36.09 7.14
CA ASP A 356 -35.63 37.41 7.64
C ASP A 356 -35.11 38.47 6.66
N ALA A 357 -35.69 39.67 6.69
CA ALA A 357 -35.07 40.86 6.13
C ALA A 357 -33.81 41.15 6.96
N GLY A 358 -32.74 40.42 6.68
CA GLY A 358 -31.47 40.52 7.37
C GLY A 358 -31.00 41.96 7.31
N ASP A 359 -30.89 42.58 8.48
CA ASP A 359 -30.05 43.75 8.77
C ASP A 359 -29.76 44.56 7.51
N PHE A 360 -30.72 45.33 6.98
CA PHE A 360 -30.58 46.15 5.76
C PHE A 360 -29.56 47.27 5.99
N LYS A 361 -28.32 46.90 6.35
CA LYS A 361 -27.18 47.73 6.78
C LYS A 361 -26.77 48.68 5.68
N GLN A 362 -27.03 48.31 4.42
CA GLN A 362 -26.84 49.19 3.28
C GLN A 362 -27.74 50.44 3.36
N HIS A 363 -28.85 50.41 4.12
CA HIS A 363 -29.64 51.60 4.42
C HIS A 363 -28.81 52.67 5.11
N ASP A 364 -27.97 52.31 6.09
CA ASP A 364 -27.11 53.27 6.78
C ASP A 364 -25.98 53.78 5.88
N ASP A 365 -25.52 52.97 4.93
CA ASP A 365 -24.47 53.35 3.98
C ASP A 365 -24.98 54.27 2.86
N LEU A 366 -26.25 54.13 2.47
CA LEU A 366 -26.85 54.82 1.32
C LEU A 366 -27.86 55.92 1.70
N TYR A 367 -28.50 55.81 2.87
CA TYR A 367 -29.62 56.63 3.32
C TYR A 367 -29.47 57.02 4.81
N PHE A 368 -30.55 57.48 5.44
CA PHE A 368 -30.55 57.86 6.86
C PHE A 368 -30.24 56.66 7.76
N PRO A 369 -29.32 56.75 8.73
CA PRO A 369 -28.93 55.58 9.52
C PRO A 369 -30.03 55.16 10.51
N ILE A 370 -30.53 53.93 10.35
CA ILE A 370 -31.57 53.30 11.18
C ILE A 370 -31.11 51.98 11.82
N PHE A 371 -30.03 51.37 11.32
CA PHE A 371 -29.41 50.17 11.90
C PHE A 371 -28.20 50.50 12.82
N SER A 372 -27.87 51.79 12.93
CA SER A 372 -26.81 52.36 13.77
C SER A 372 -27.18 53.77 14.28
N GLY A 373 -26.33 54.38 15.11
CA GLY A 373 -26.60 55.70 15.68
C GLY A 373 -27.74 55.70 16.72
N LYS A 374 -28.36 56.87 16.92
CA LYS A 374 -29.44 57.06 17.90
C LYS A 374 -30.75 56.36 17.53
N HIS A 375 -30.99 56.08 16.24
CA HIS A 375 -32.25 55.49 15.76
C HIS A 375 -32.21 53.95 15.67
N LYS A 376 -31.10 53.34 16.10
CA LYS A 376 -30.96 51.88 16.10
C LYS A 376 -31.92 51.22 17.08
N ASN A 377 -32.76 50.33 16.58
CA ASN A 377 -33.80 49.60 17.33
C ASN A 377 -34.95 50.47 17.87
N GLU A 378 -35.11 51.69 17.36
CA GLU A 378 -36.21 52.59 17.76
C GLU A 378 -37.41 52.49 16.80
N TRP A 379 -37.42 51.47 15.94
CA TRP A 379 -38.46 51.22 14.94
C TRP A 379 -38.78 49.73 14.84
N ASN A 380 -39.99 49.37 14.41
CA ASN A 380 -40.42 47.98 14.19
C ASN A 380 -40.78 47.69 12.74
N GLU A 381 -41.36 48.67 12.03
CA GLU A 381 -41.82 48.53 10.65
C GLU A 381 -41.29 49.70 9.80
N CYS A 382 -40.99 49.43 8.52
CA CYS A 382 -40.48 50.46 7.61
C CYS A 382 -41.47 51.64 7.47
N ASN A 383 -42.77 51.34 7.58
CA ASN A 383 -43.86 52.31 7.44
C ASN A 383 -43.95 53.32 8.61
N GLU A 384 -43.26 53.08 9.73
CA GLU A 384 -43.19 54.02 10.85
C GLU A 384 -42.45 55.30 10.44
N CYS A 385 -41.46 55.17 9.55
CA CYS A 385 -40.76 56.30 8.94
C CYS A 385 -41.31 56.63 7.55
N HIS A 386 -41.58 55.61 6.73
CA HIS A 386 -42.05 55.76 5.35
C HIS A 386 -43.59 55.79 5.28
N THR A 387 -44.14 56.99 5.40
CA THR A 387 -45.58 57.22 5.61
C THR A 387 -46.46 56.98 4.37
N MET A 388 -45.87 56.78 3.19
CA MET A 388 -46.62 56.48 1.97
C MET A 388 -46.39 55.03 1.54
N PRO A 389 -47.43 54.18 1.51
CA PRO A 389 -47.30 52.79 1.07
C PRO A 389 -46.70 52.70 -0.33
N GLY A 390 -45.63 51.92 -0.47
CA GLY A 390 -44.93 51.71 -1.75
C GLY A 390 -44.03 52.87 -2.20
N ASP A 391 -43.98 53.99 -1.46
CA ASP A 391 -43.08 55.11 -1.75
C ASP A 391 -42.13 55.35 -0.57
N PHE A 392 -40.94 54.76 -0.67
CA PHE A 392 -39.87 54.88 0.31
C PHE A 392 -39.06 56.20 0.18
N MET A 393 -39.42 57.07 -0.77
CA MET A 393 -38.87 58.44 -0.83
C MET A 393 -39.65 59.41 0.06
N SER A 394 -40.90 59.08 0.38
CA SER A 394 -41.70 59.81 1.35
C SER A 394 -41.37 59.32 2.75
N PHE A 395 -40.96 60.24 3.64
CA PHE A 395 -40.67 59.92 5.03
C PHE A 395 -41.14 61.03 5.97
N SER A 396 -41.32 60.68 7.23
CA SER A 396 -41.64 61.64 8.28
C SER A 396 -40.74 61.48 9.50
N CYS A 397 -40.13 62.58 9.93
CA CYS A 397 -39.42 62.65 11.21
C CYS A 397 -40.37 63.09 12.33
N ILE A 398 -41.45 63.80 11.99
CA ILE A 398 -42.33 64.52 12.92
C ILE A 398 -43.52 63.71 13.41
N ASP A 399 -43.75 62.52 12.84
CA ASP A 399 -44.81 61.62 13.31
C ASP A 399 -44.34 60.72 14.47
N CYS A 400 -43.08 60.88 14.89
CA CYS A 400 -42.46 60.20 16.03
C CYS A 400 -42.60 61.03 17.32
N HIS A 401 -42.74 60.36 18.47
CA HIS A 401 -43.03 61.00 19.76
C HIS A 401 -41.98 62.00 20.27
N GLU A 402 -40.73 61.95 19.82
CA GLU A 402 -39.68 62.92 20.20
C GLU A 402 -39.69 64.18 19.31
N HIS A 403 -40.39 64.12 18.18
CA HIS A 403 -40.34 65.15 17.15
C HIS A 403 -41.74 65.63 16.73
N ASP A 404 -42.79 65.30 17.48
CA ASP A 404 -44.18 65.63 17.15
C ASP A 404 -44.64 67.00 17.67
N ASP A 405 -43.95 67.58 18.68
CA ASP A 405 -44.20 68.93 19.17
C ASP A 405 -43.33 69.99 18.46
N ALA A 406 -43.96 70.74 17.57
CA ALA A 406 -43.32 71.81 16.82
C ALA A 406 -42.77 72.95 17.69
N ASN A 407 -43.32 73.19 18.88
CA ASN A 407 -42.86 74.28 19.75
C ASN A 407 -41.62 73.88 20.53
N ASP A 408 -41.58 72.64 21.04
CA ASP A 408 -40.43 72.12 21.77
C ASP A 408 -39.19 72.12 20.88
N LEU A 409 -39.33 71.61 19.66
CA LEU A 409 -38.26 71.65 18.67
C LEU A 409 -37.90 73.06 18.21
N ALA A 410 -38.85 74.00 18.16
CA ALA A 410 -38.53 75.38 17.80
C ALA A 410 -37.63 76.05 18.86
N ASP A 411 -37.89 75.80 20.16
CA ASP A 411 -37.08 76.33 21.26
C ASP A 411 -35.63 75.80 21.18
N GLU A 412 -35.41 74.55 20.73
CA GLU A 412 -34.08 73.99 20.51
C GLU A 412 -33.34 74.60 19.31
N HIS A 413 -34.05 75.22 18.37
CA HIS A 413 -33.51 75.81 17.14
C HIS A 413 -33.59 77.35 17.12
N ASP A 414 -33.71 77.99 18.28
CA ASP A 414 -33.83 79.45 18.44
C ASP A 414 -32.71 80.27 17.75
N ASP A 415 -31.54 79.66 17.55
CA ASP A 415 -30.38 80.27 16.89
C ASP A 415 -30.32 80.00 15.37
N VAL A 416 -31.22 79.17 14.83
CA VAL A 416 -31.28 78.81 13.41
C VAL A 416 -32.20 79.77 12.66
N SER A 417 -31.59 80.78 12.03
CA SER A 417 -32.30 81.72 11.17
C SER A 417 -32.97 81.01 9.98
N GLY A 418 -34.31 81.00 9.96
CA GLY A 418 -35.09 80.36 8.90
C GLY A 418 -35.46 78.91 9.20
N TYR A 419 -35.44 78.50 10.47
CA TYR A 419 -35.98 77.22 10.94
C TYR A 419 -37.34 76.91 10.30
N SER A 420 -37.46 75.67 9.84
CA SER A 420 -38.66 75.14 9.20
C SER A 420 -38.98 73.79 9.79
N TYR A 421 -40.15 73.68 10.40
CA TYR A 421 -40.64 72.42 10.95
C TYR A 421 -41.22 71.54 9.83
N SER A 422 -40.35 70.76 9.19
CA SER A 422 -40.73 69.75 8.20
C SER A 422 -39.67 68.66 8.10
N SER A 423 -40.10 67.42 7.87
CA SER A 423 -39.20 66.24 7.79
C SER A 423 -38.05 66.44 6.80
N GLN A 424 -38.32 67.08 5.65
CA GLN A 424 -37.28 67.38 4.66
C GLN A 424 -36.24 68.39 5.17
N ALA A 425 -36.66 69.40 5.93
CA ALA A 425 -35.75 70.36 6.54
C ALA A 425 -34.92 69.69 7.64
N CYS A 426 -35.56 68.88 8.49
CA CYS A 426 -34.87 68.09 9.53
C CYS A 426 -33.79 67.20 8.91
N TYR A 427 -34.12 66.41 7.88
CA TYR A 427 -33.15 65.54 7.20
C TYR A 427 -32.00 66.31 6.53
N THR A 428 -32.25 67.52 6.03
CA THR A 428 -31.21 68.34 5.38
C THR A 428 -30.16 68.81 6.41
N CYS A 429 -30.59 69.14 7.63
CA CYS A 429 -29.70 69.58 8.71
C CYS A 429 -29.08 68.39 9.47
N HIS A 430 -29.85 67.32 9.68
CA HIS A 430 -29.46 66.13 10.44
C HIS A 430 -29.47 64.86 9.56
N PRO A 431 -28.63 64.77 8.51
CA PRO A 431 -28.65 63.63 7.59
C PRO A 431 -28.21 62.30 8.22
N LYS A 432 -27.67 62.33 9.45
CA LYS A 432 -27.20 61.18 10.21
C LYS A 432 -27.95 60.94 11.53
N GLY A 433 -29.00 61.73 11.81
CA GLY A 433 -29.75 61.63 13.06
C GLY A 433 -28.94 62.03 14.30
N GLU A 434 -27.96 62.92 14.13
CA GLU A 434 -27.17 63.53 15.20
C GLU A 434 -27.59 65.00 15.34
N GLU A 435 -27.79 65.46 16.58
CA GLU A 435 -28.06 66.86 16.96
C GLU A 435 -26.89 67.81 16.63
#